data_AF-A0A2D4YF23-F1
#
_entry.id   AF-A0A2D4YF23-F1
#
_cell.length_a   1.000
_cell.length_b   1.000
_cell.length_c   1.000
_cell.angle_alpha   90.00
_cell.angle_beta   90.00
_cell.angle_gamma   90.00
#
_symmetry.space_group_name_H-M   'P 1'
#
loop_
_entity.id
_entity.type
_entity.pdbx_description
1 polymer ?
#
loop_
_entity_poly.entity_id
_entity_poly.type
_entity_poly.pdbx_seq_one_letter_code
_entity_poly.pdbx_strand_id
1 'polypeptide(L)'
;MNTVEKNRDFNQPIIWNGDLKDDCTAQWSGLMLRAEWMDEDYWWWCVYDMLDNENQIDSSNEYEEKIFSGKNAREKAEEIARNYLKDELVTELKKSKENADIDKLIMDLKLIGISPMHSILTLVKDFRLEYQEAKNKVFDSPIWKGLREQSEMLTQAFMDVAAEEADEVEYHEDGNVNSVTIDLRKDDVKKEKTTFWKSIKSKLK
;
A
#
# COMPACT_ATOMS: atom_id res chain seq x y z
N MET A 1 -12.09 29.71 -14.03
CA MET A 1 -11.94 28.37 -14.64
C MET A 1 -13.03 27.51 -14.04
N ASN A 2 -13.97 27.03 -14.84
CA ASN A 2 -14.99 26.09 -14.37
C ASN A 2 -14.29 24.76 -14.11
N THR A 3 -14.19 24.34 -12.85
CA THR A 3 -13.83 22.96 -12.51
C THR A 3 -14.95 22.07 -13.02
N VAL A 4 -14.66 21.25 -14.04
CA VAL A 4 -15.54 20.16 -14.43
C VAL A 4 -15.55 19.17 -13.27
N GLU A 5 -16.71 18.91 -12.67
CA GLU A 5 -16.85 17.84 -11.68
C GLU A 5 -16.62 16.51 -12.40
N LYS A 6 -15.47 15.88 -12.13
CA LYS A 6 -15.11 14.57 -12.69
C LYS A 6 -15.75 13.50 -11.81
N ASN A 7 -16.88 12.94 -12.22
CA ASN A 7 -17.56 11.88 -11.47
C ASN A 7 -16.86 10.53 -11.69
N ARG A 8 -15.77 10.29 -10.96
CA ARG A 8 -14.94 9.08 -11.09
C ARG A 8 -15.52 7.92 -10.27
N ASP A 9 -15.54 6.72 -10.84
CA ASP A 9 -15.86 5.47 -10.13
C ASP A 9 -14.56 4.71 -9.78
N PHE A 10 -14.21 4.67 -8.49
CA PHE A 10 -13.04 3.96 -7.97
C PHE A 10 -13.30 2.49 -7.63
N ASN A 11 -14.55 2.01 -7.71
CA ASN A 11 -14.88 0.64 -7.31
C ASN A 11 -14.59 -0.40 -8.39
N GLN A 12 -14.37 0.04 -9.63
CA GLN A 12 -14.03 -0.88 -10.71
C GLN A 12 -12.57 -1.32 -10.60
N PRO A 13 -12.28 -2.61 -10.77
CA PRO A 13 -10.90 -3.07 -10.89
C PRO A 13 -10.30 -2.61 -12.23
N ILE A 14 -8.96 -2.51 -12.27
CA ILE A 14 -8.24 -2.33 -13.52
C ILE A 14 -8.26 -3.66 -14.27
N ILE A 15 -8.90 -3.67 -15.44
CA ILE A 15 -8.96 -4.85 -16.32
C ILE A 15 -8.34 -4.48 -17.65
N TRP A 16 -7.23 -5.14 -17.99
CA TRP A 16 -6.56 -5.00 -19.28
C TRP A 16 -7.26 -5.84 -20.35
N ASN A 17 -7.56 -5.20 -21.47
CA ASN A 17 -8.18 -5.77 -22.66
C ASN A 17 -7.23 -5.62 -23.86
N GLY A 18 -7.49 -6.37 -24.94
CA GLY A 18 -6.62 -6.40 -26.12
C GLY A 18 -5.57 -7.52 -26.06
N ASP A 19 -4.47 -7.36 -26.78
CA ASP A 19 -3.38 -8.33 -26.78
C ASP A 19 -2.33 -7.96 -25.73
N LEU A 20 -2.28 -8.74 -24.65
CA LEU A 20 -1.32 -8.53 -23.57
C LEU A 20 0.15 -8.74 -23.97
N LYS A 21 0.40 -9.19 -25.21
CA LYS A 21 1.72 -9.40 -25.82
C LYS A 21 2.05 -8.38 -26.91
N ASP A 22 1.11 -7.50 -27.27
CA ASP A 22 1.30 -6.51 -28.33
C ASP A 22 0.72 -5.16 -27.88
N ASP A 23 -0.56 -4.90 -28.11
CA ASP A 23 -1.25 -3.67 -27.69
C ASP A 23 -2.44 -3.98 -26.78
N CYS A 24 -2.42 -3.40 -25.58
CA CYS A 24 -3.47 -3.59 -24.59
C CYS A 24 -3.83 -2.28 -23.88
N THR A 25 -5.10 -2.19 -23.47
CA THR A 25 -5.64 -1.00 -22.78
C THR A 25 -6.49 -1.39 -21.57
N ALA A 26 -6.57 -0.49 -20.59
CA ALA A 26 -7.50 -0.59 -19.48
C ALA A 26 -8.24 0.74 -19.29
N GLN A 27 -9.54 0.66 -19.01
CA GLN A 27 -10.37 1.81 -18.65
C GLN A 27 -10.62 1.77 -17.15
N TRP A 28 -10.29 2.86 -16.44
CA TRP A 28 -10.36 2.87 -14.98
C TRP A 28 -10.57 4.27 -14.42
N SER A 29 -11.67 4.48 -13.68
CA SER A 29 -11.98 5.75 -12.99
C SER A 29 -11.92 6.99 -13.90
N GLY A 30 -12.35 6.84 -15.17
CA GLY A 30 -12.29 7.90 -16.18
C GLY A 30 -10.92 8.08 -16.83
N LEU A 31 -9.95 7.22 -16.52
CA LEU A 31 -8.64 7.15 -17.15
C LEU A 31 -8.58 6.03 -18.19
N MET A 32 -7.77 6.23 -19.22
CA MET A 32 -7.33 5.16 -20.12
C MET A 32 -5.84 4.90 -19.90
N LEU A 33 -5.51 3.65 -19.61
CA LEU A 33 -4.14 3.16 -19.53
C LEU A 33 -3.87 2.35 -20.81
N ARG A 34 -2.68 2.51 -21.40
CA ARG A 34 -2.24 1.75 -22.57
C ARG A 34 -0.83 1.23 -22.36
N ALA A 35 -0.58 0.01 -22.85
CA ALA A 35 0.75 -0.57 -22.95
C ALA A 35 0.86 -1.26 -24.31
N GLU A 36 1.89 -0.91 -25.07
CA GLU A 36 2.10 -1.33 -26.46
C GLU A 36 3.54 -1.79 -26.69
N TRP A 37 3.74 -2.88 -27.40
CA TRP A 37 5.04 -3.32 -27.87
C TRP A 37 5.47 -2.50 -29.08
N MET A 38 6.64 -1.88 -29.00
CA MET A 38 7.18 -1.00 -30.03
C MET A 38 8.21 -1.72 -30.89
N ASP A 39 8.36 -1.26 -32.14
CA ASP A 39 9.30 -1.80 -33.13
C ASP A 39 10.78 -1.78 -32.68
N GLU A 40 11.15 -0.99 -31.66
CA GLU A 40 12.51 -0.91 -31.12
C GLU A 40 12.75 -1.84 -29.90
N ASP A 41 12.03 -2.97 -29.84
CA ASP A 41 12.14 -4.00 -28.80
C ASP A 41 11.91 -3.50 -27.37
N TYR A 42 10.94 -2.60 -27.18
CA TYR A 42 10.52 -2.16 -25.85
C TYR A 42 9.00 -1.96 -25.76
N TRP A 43 8.48 -1.95 -24.54
CA TRP A 43 7.10 -1.62 -24.24
C TRP A 43 6.95 -0.13 -23.96
N TRP A 44 6.12 0.54 -24.75
CA TRP A 44 5.61 1.87 -24.48
C TRP A 44 4.41 1.79 -23.53
N TRP A 45 4.25 2.79 -22.67
CA TRP A 45 3.08 2.92 -21.81
C TRP A 45 2.61 4.37 -21.76
N CYS A 46 1.32 4.56 -21.53
CA CYS A 46 0.72 5.90 -21.42
C CYS A 46 -0.54 5.88 -20.57
N VAL A 47 -0.83 7.02 -19.94
CA VAL A 47 -2.06 7.24 -19.16
C VAL A 47 -2.72 8.51 -19.64
N TYR A 48 -4.02 8.45 -19.92
CA TYR A 48 -4.85 9.57 -20.37
C TYR A 48 -6.00 9.81 -19.40
N ASP A 49 -6.37 11.08 -19.21
CA ASP A 49 -7.61 11.45 -18.55
C ASP A 49 -8.72 11.65 -19.58
N MET A 50 -9.60 10.65 -19.70
CA MET A 50 -10.69 10.65 -20.66
C MET A 50 -11.80 11.63 -20.26
N LEU A 51 -11.81 12.12 -19.02
CA LEU A 51 -12.75 13.13 -18.54
C LEU A 51 -12.25 14.57 -18.78
N ASP A 52 -11.03 14.73 -19.29
CA ASP A 52 -10.38 16.02 -19.50
C ASP A 52 -9.84 16.14 -20.94
N ASN A 53 -10.74 16.04 -21.92
CA ASN A 53 -10.42 16.09 -23.34
C ASN A 53 -9.31 15.11 -23.76
N GLU A 54 -9.29 13.91 -23.17
CA GLU A 54 -8.28 12.87 -23.45
C GLU A 54 -6.84 13.37 -23.21
N ASN A 55 -6.67 14.25 -22.22
CA ASN A 55 -5.36 14.80 -21.89
C ASN A 55 -4.39 13.69 -21.46
N GLN A 56 -3.21 13.66 -22.08
CA GLN A 56 -2.13 12.78 -21.64
C GLN A 56 -1.65 13.22 -20.25
N ILE A 57 -1.73 12.31 -19.29
CA ILE A 57 -1.21 12.52 -17.94
C ILE A 57 0.30 12.32 -17.94
N ASP A 58 0.75 11.19 -18.48
CA ASP A 58 2.16 10.81 -18.54
C ASP A 58 2.37 9.65 -19.53
N SER A 59 3.61 9.47 -20.00
CA SER A 59 3.97 8.36 -20.90
C SER A 59 5.44 7.97 -20.76
N SER A 60 5.80 6.80 -21.26
CA SER A 60 7.20 6.38 -21.30
C SER A 60 8.10 7.31 -22.12
N ASN A 61 7.55 8.18 -22.97
CA ASN A 61 8.34 9.16 -23.74
C ASN A 61 8.98 10.24 -22.87
N GLU A 62 8.48 10.44 -21.64
CA GLU A 62 9.03 11.41 -20.69
C GLU A 62 10.26 10.86 -19.93
N TYR A 63 10.65 9.61 -20.22
CA TYR A 63 11.70 8.89 -19.50
C TYR A 63 12.69 8.25 -20.47
N GLU A 64 13.96 8.15 -20.06
CA GLU A 64 14.99 7.43 -20.82
C GLU A 64 14.93 5.91 -20.62
N GLU A 65 14.22 5.46 -19.58
CA GLU A 65 14.14 4.05 -19.20
C GLU A 65 13.26 3.25 -20.18
N LYS A 66 13.84 2.22 -20.80
CA LYS A 66 13.11 1.26 -21.64
C LYS A 66 12.60 0.10 -20.78
N ILE A 67 11.32 -0.25 -20.94
CA ILE A 67 10.69 -1.39 -20.28
C ILE A 67 10.62 -2.57 -21.26
N PHE A 68 11.11 -3.74 -20.87
CA PHE A 68 11.18 -4.92 -21.76
C PHE A 68 10.10 -5.96 -21.48
N SER A 69 9.11 -5.64 -20.64
CA SER A 69 8.04 -6.55 -20.22
C SER A 69 6.71 -5.82 -20.22
N GLY A 70 5.73 -6.35 -20.95
CA GLY A 70 4.38 -5.77 -20.98
C GLY A 70 3.72 -5.78 -19.61
N LYS A 71 4.07 -6.75 -18.76
CA LYS A 71 3.63 -6.73 -17.36
C LYS A 71 4.15 -5.48 -16.64
N ASN A 72 5.44 -5.17 -16.77
CA ASN A 72 6.05 -4.03 -16.10
C ASN A 72 5.52 -2.70 -16.67
N ALA A 73 5.26 -2.64 -17.98
CA ALA A 73 4.69 -1.45 -18.63
C ALA A 73 3.26 -1.18 -18.13
N ARG A 74 2.44 -2.24 -18.01
CA ARG A 74 1.12 -2.16 -17.38
C ARG A 74 1.19 -1.75 -15.92
N GLU A 75 2.07 -2.35 -15.13
CA GLU A 75 2.28 -1.98 -13.72
C GLU A 75 2.70 -0.50 -13.58
N LYS A 76 3.51 0.00 -14.51
CA LYS A 76 3.93 1.42 -14.53
C LYS A 76 2.76 2.35 -14.86
N ALA A 77 1.97 2.02 -15.89
CA ALA A 77 0.76 2.79 -16.21
C ALA A 77 -0.23 2.80 -15.03
N GLU A 78 -0.40 1.67 -14.35
CA GLU A 78 -1.22 1.59 -13.14
C GLU A 78 -0.66 2.45 -12.01
N GLU A 79 0.64 2.42 -11.75
CA GLU A 79 1.30 3.25 -10.73
C GLU A 79 1.03 4.74 -10.97
N ILE A 80 1.24 5.22 -12.20
CA ILE A 80 1.00 6.60 -12.60
C ILE A 80 -0.47 6.97 -12.43
N ALA A 81 -1.38 6.13 -12.90
CA ALA A 81 -2.83 6.36 -12.78
C ALA A 81 -3.25 6.50 -11.31
N ARG A 82 -2.79 5.61 -10.43
CA ARG A 82 -3.09 5.67 -8.98
C ARG A 82 -2.54 6.94 -8.35
N ASN A 83 -1.31 7.33 -8.71
CA ASN A 83 -0.69 8.55 -8.18
C ASN A 83 -1.43 9.82 -8.64
N TYR A 84 -1.84 9.88 -9.90
CA TYR A 84 -2.63 10.98 -10.43
C TYR A 84 -3.97 11.13 -9.69
N LEU A 85 -4.72 10.04 -9.53
CA LEU A 85 -5.99 10.06 -8.80
C LEU A 85 -5.82 10.44 -7.33
N LYS A 86 -4.75 9.94 -6.67
CA LYS A 86 -4.38 10.32 -5.30
C LYS A 86 -4.17 11.84 -5.20
N ASP A 87 -3.41 12.44 -6.11
CA ASP A 87 -3.13 13.88 -6.10
C ASP A 87 -4.38 14.72 -6.38
N GLU A 88 -5.29 14.23 -7.23
CA GLU A 88 -6.61 14.83 -7.47
C GLU A 88 -7.46 14.83 -6.20
N LEU A 89 -7.62 13.68 -5.53
CA LEU A 89 -8.36 13.54 -4.27
C LEU A 89 -7.81 14.46 -3.17
N VAL A 90 -6.48 14.53 -3.02
CA VAL A 90 -5.83 15.43 -2.06
C VAL A 90 -6.13 16.88 -2.39
N THR A 91 -6.09 17.25 -3.66
CA THR A 91 -6.36 18.61 -4.13
C THR A 91 -7.81 19.01 -3.91
N GLU A 92 -8.76 18.10 -4.18
CA GLU A 92 -10.18 18.31 -3.93
C GLU A 92 -10.48 18.51 -2.45
N LEU A 93 -9.91 17.66 -1.58
CA LEU A 93 -10.11 17.77 -0.13
C LEU A 93 -9.51 19.06 0.45
N LYS A 94 -8.36 19.52 -0.08
CA LYS A 94 -7.77 20.81 0.31
C LYS A 94 -8.63 22.01 -0.13
N LYS A 95 -9.46 21.86 -1.16
CA LYS A 95 -10.38 22.91 -1.65
C LYS A 95 -11.68 22.95 -0.86
N SER A 96 -12.13 21.83 -0.29
CA SER A 96 -13.32 21.81 0.57
C SER A 96 -13.06 22.64 1.85
N LYS A 97 -13.80 23.75 2.02
CA LYS A 97 -13.56 24.78 3.06
C LYS A 97 -14.01 24.38 4.46
N GLU A 98 -14.66 23.23 4.63
CA GLU A 98 -15.17 22.75 5.92
C GLU A 98 -14.67 21.33 6.16
N ASN A 99 -14.01 21.11 7.30
CA ASN A 99 -13.53 19.83 7.84
C ASN A 99 -13.15 18.79 6.78
N ALA A 100 -11.88 18.79 6.38
CA ALA A 100 -11.31 17.74 5.54
C ALA A 100 -11.70 16.36 6.10
N ASP A 101 -12.57 15.66 5.37
CA ASP A 101 -12.97 14.29 5.68
C ASP A 101 -11.83 13.33 5.35
N ILE A 102 -10.86 13.28 6.28
CA ILE A 102 -9.68 12.42 6.19
C ILE A 102 -10.08 10.95 6.15
N ASP A 103 -11.19 10.56 6.80
CA ASP A 103 -11.64 9.18 6.83
C ASP A 103 -12.12 8.74 5.45
N LYS A 104 -12.89 9.60 4.76
CA LYS A 104 -13.25 9.39 3.36
C LYS A 104 -12.02 9.32 2.46
N LEU A 105 -11.04 10.22 2.63
CA LEU A 105 -9.80 10.16 1.86
C LEU A 105 -9.08 8.82 2.04
N ILE A 106 -8.95 8.32 3.27
CA ILE A 106 -8.31 7.02 3.54
C ILE A 106 -9.04 5.88 2.83
N MET A 107 -10.38 5.93 2.78
CA MET A 107 -11.21 5.00 2.03
C MET A 107 -10.94 5.06 0.52
N ASP A 108 -11.00 6.27 -0.06
CA ASP A 108 -10.79 6.46 -1.49
C ASP A 108 -9.37 6.05 -1.90
N LEU A 109 -8.35 6.39 -1.10
CA LEU A 109 -6.97 5.95 -1.29
C LEU A 109 -6.84 4.42 -1.34
N LYS A 110 -7.54 3.70 -0.47
CA LYS A 110 -7.54 2.23 -0.51
C LYS A 110 -8.23 1.71 -1.77
N LEU A 111 -9.36 2.30 -2.18
CA LEU A 111 -10.09 1.88 -3.37
C LEU A 111 -9.23 2.01 -4.62
N ILE A 112 -8.44 3.09 -4.72
CA ILE A 112 -7.50 3.25 -5.83
C ILE A 112 -6.21 2.40 -5.68
N GLY A 113 -6.07 1.62 -4.60
CA GLY A 113 -4.96 0.69 -4.38
C GLY A 113 -3.70 1.33 -3.79
N ILE A 114 -3.81 2.51 -3.16
CA ILE A 114 -2.70 3.10 -2.41
C ILE A 114 -2.50 2.32 -1.10
N SER A 115 -1.25 1.95 -0.83
CA SER A 115 -0.91 1.17 0.36
C SER A 115 -1.02 1.99 1.65
N PRO A 116 -1.18 1.36 2.82
CA PRO A 116 -1.27 2.07 4.10
C PRO A 116 -0.09 3.02 4.34
N MET A 117 1.13 2.59 4.01
CA MET A 117 2.33 3.43 4.17
C MET A 117 2.27 4.67 3.30
N HIS A 118 1.83 4.56 2.04
CA HIS A 118 1.67 5.72 1.18
C HIS A 118 0.53 6.63 1.66
N SER A 119 -0.57 6.08 2.16
CA SER A 119 -1.64 6.88 2.79
C SER A 119 -1.12 7.67 3.99
N ILE A 120 -0.31 7.05 4.88
CA ILE A 120 0.33 7.75 6.00
C ILE A 120 1.23 8.87 5.49
N LEU A 121 2.06 8.62 4.48
CA LEU A 121 2.94 9.64 3.90
C LEU A 121 2.15 10.80 3.30
N THR A 122 1.03 10.55 2.64
CA THR A 122 0.12 11.59 2.14
C THR A 122 -0.40 12.44 3.30
N LEU A 123 -0.92 11.82 4.37
CA LEU A 123 -1.42 12.54 5.54
C LEU A 123 -0.35 13.43 6.20
N VAL A 124 0.88 12.92 6.33
CA VAL A 124 2.00 13.69 6.90
C VAL A 124 2.42 14.83 5.99
N LYS A 125 2.61 14.57 4.70
CA LYS A 125 3.15 15.57 3.75
C LYS A 125 2.13 16.62 3.35
N ASP A 126 0.91 16.20 3.04
CA ASP A 126 -0.12 17.05 2.45
C ASP A 126 -1.02 17.72 3.47
N PHE A 127 -1.24 17.08 4.62
CA PHE A 127 -2.12 17.57 5.68
C PHE A 127 -1.36 17.93 6.97
N ARG A 128 -0.03 17.78 6.99
CA ARG A 128 0.85 18.14 8.11
C ARG A 128 0.46 17.47 9.44
N LEU A 129 -0.09 16.27 9.37
CA LEU A 129 -0.37 15.43 10.53
C LEU A 129 0.96 14.90 11.10
N GLU A 130 1.04 14.77 12.42
CA GLU A 130 2.15 14.08 13.06
C GLU A 130 2.17 12.60 12.63
N TYR A 131 3.35 12.01 12.48
CA TYR A 131 3.47 10.63 11.96
C TYR A 131 2.64 9.63 12.76
N GLN A 132 2.68 9.71 14.09
CA GLN A 132 1.94 8.80 14.95
C GLN A 132 0.42 8.99 14.83
N GLU A 133 -0.03 10.24 14.66
CA GLU A 133 -1.45 10.55 14.43
C GLU A 133 -1.92 10.00 13.08
N ALA A 134 -1.15 10.24 12.01
CA ALA A 134 -1.45 9.73 10.67
C ALA A 134 -1.47 8.20 10.63
N LYS A 135 -0.50 7.56 11.29
CA LYS A 135 -0.45 6.10 11.45
C LYS A 135 -1.71 5.57 12.13
N ASN A 136 -2.09 6.14 13.27
CA ASN A 136 -3.29 5.72 13.99
C ASN A 136 -4.55 5.93 13.14
N LYS A 137 -4.72 7.09 12.50
CA LYS A 137 -5.87 7.35 11.60
C LYS A 137 -6.00 6.31 10.50
N VAL A 138 -4.90 5.98 9.81
CA VAL A 138 -4.93 4.99 8.72
C VAL A 138 -5.26 3.61 9.25
N PHE A 139 -4.58 3.14 10.29
CA PHE A 139 -4.74 1.76 10.76
C PHE A 139 -5.97 1.53 11.65
N ASP A 140 -6.51 2.57 12.28
CA ASP A 140 -7.75 2.47 13.05
C ASP A 140 -8.99 2.60 12.16
N SER A 141 -8.81 2.97 10.89
CA SER A 141 -9.90 3.01 9.90
C SER A 141 -10.52 1.62 9.70
N PRO A 142 -11.84 1.51 9.48
CA PRO A 142 -12.53 0.22 9.32
C PRO A 142 -11.93 -0.67 8.23
N ILE A 143 -11.33 -0.03 7.22
CA ILE A 143 -10.76 -0.70 6.06
C ILE A 143 -9.37 -1.30 6.31
N TRP A 144 -8.62 -0.84 7.31
CA TRP A 144 -7.25 -1.31 7.58
C TRP A 144 -7.08 -1.92 8.98
N LYS A 145 -8.06 -1.78 9.87
CA LYS A 145 -8.02 -2.30 11.24
C LYS A 145 -7.60 -3.77 11.32
N GLY A 146 -8.16 -4.63 10.47
CA GLY A 146 -7.80 -6.05 10.45
C GLY A 146 -6.34 -6.32 10.10
N LEU A 147 -5.70 -5.47 9.27
CA LEU A 147 -4.28 -5.62 8.94
C LEU A 147 -3.39 -5.29 10.13
N ARG A 148 -3.75 -4.27 10.93
CA ARG A 148 -3.05 -3.91 12.16
C ARG A 148 -3.14 -5.04 13.19
N GLU A 149 -4.35 -5.53 13.44
CA GLU A 149 -4.58 -6.63 14.38
C GLU A 149 -3.77 -7.88 14.01
N GLN A 150 -3.75 -8.26 12.73
CA GLN A 150 -2.94 -9.38 12.25
C GLN A 150 -1.43 -9.17 12.45
N SER A 151 -0.94 -7.96 12.16
CA SER A 151 0.47 -7.62 12.36
C SER A 151 0.85 -7.68 13.84
N GLU A 152 0.03 -7.11 14.71
CA GLU A 152 0.27 -7.10 16.17
C GLU A 152 0.26 -8.53 16.74
N MET A 153 -0.68 -9.38 16.31
CA MET A 153 -0.73 -10.79 16.70
C MET A 153 0.53 -11.56 16.25
N LEU A 154 1.00 -11.34 15.02
CA LEU A 154 2.21 -12.00 14.52
C LEU A 154 3.45 -11.53 15.27
N THR A 155 3.59 -10.21 15.47
CA THR A 155 4.70 -9.64 16.26
C THR A 155 4.70 -10.23 17.66
N GLN A 156 3.54 -10.30 18.33
CA GLN A 156 3.46 -10.88 19.67
C GLN A 156 3.87 -12.36 19.66
N ALA A 157 3.40 -13.15 18.70
CA ALA A 157 3.80 -14.55 18.58
C ALA A 157 5.32 -14.73 18.40
N PHE A 158 5.96 -13.85 17.62
CA PHE A 158 7.43 -13.85 17.49
C PHE A 158 8.13 -13.46 18.79
N MET A 159 7.64 -12.43 19.47
CA MET A 159 8.20 -11.99 20.75
C MET A 159 8.06 -13.06 21.84
N ASP A 160 6.91 -13.74 21.90
CA ASP A 160 6.67 -14.84 22.82
C ASP A 160 7.64 -16.00 22.61
N VAL A 161 7.92 -16.36 21.35
CA VAL A 161 8.92 -17.40 21.02
C VAL A 161 10.32 -16.94 21.37
N ALA A 162 10.68 -15.70 21.04
CA ALA A 162 12.00 -15.15 21.37
C ALA A 162 12.23 -15.11 22.89
N ALA A 163 11.19 -14.82 23.68
CA ALA A 163 11.24 -14.81 25.13
C ALA A 163 11.55 -16.19 25.75
N GLU A 164 11.26 -17.30 25.06
CA GLU A 164 11.60 -18.65 25.54
C GLU A 164 13.12 -18.88 25.62
N GLU A 165 13.89 -18.26 24.72
CA GLU A 165 15.34 -18.42 24.60
C GLU A 165 16.13 -17.16 25.02
N ALA A 166 15.45 -16.10 25.45
CA ALA A 166 16.06 -14.84 25.86
C ALA A 166 16.75 -14.93 27.22
N ASP A 167 17.81 -14.14 27.39
CA ASP A 167 18.48 -13.94 28.67
C ASP A 167 17.67 -13.02 29.59
N GLU A 168 17.06 -11.98 29.01
CA GLU A 168 16.21 -11.02 29.72
C GLU A 168 14.94 -10.76 28.90
N VAL A 169 13.81 -10.64 29.60
CA VAL A 169 12.50 -10.37 29.01
C VAL A 169 11.79 -9.30 29.82
N GLU A 170 11.31 -8.26 29.15
CA GLU A 170 10.43 -7.25 29.74
C GLU A 170 9.00 -7.48 29.27
N TYR A 171 8.05 -7.30 30.19
CA TYR A 171 6.63 -7.47 29.92
C TYR A 171 5.88 -6.14 30.09
N HIS A 172 4.84 -5.95 29.29
CA HIS A 172 3.82 -4.94 29.52
C HIS A 172 2.96 -5.30 30.74
N GLU A 173 2.20 -4.32 31.24
CA GLU A 173 1.27 -4.52 32.37
C GLU A 173 0.16 -5.54 32.08
N ASP A 174 -0.17 -5.74 30.81
CA ASP A 174 -1.17 -6.71 30.33
C ASP A 174 -0.61 -8.15 30.18
N GLY A 175 0.68 -8.34 30.47
CA GLY A 175 1.37 -9.64 30.39
C GLY A 175 1.96 -9.97 29.03
N ASN A 176 1.82 -9.11 28.02
CA ASN A 176 2.47 -9.29 26.72
C ASN A 176 3.98 -9.00 26.81
N VAL A 177 4.78 -9.74 26.04
CA VAL A 177 6.23 -9.50 25.93
C VAL A 177 6.47 -8.16 25.23
N ASN A 178 7.12 -7.23 25.92
CA ASN A 178 7.51 -5.91 25.42
C ASN A 178 8.87 -5.94 24.73
N SER A 179 9.85 -6.59 25.34
CA SER A 179 11.23 -6.65 24.82
C SER A 179 11.94 -7.93 25.25
N VAL A 180 12.93 -8.36 24.45
CA VAL A 180 13.77 -9.53 24.70
C VAL A 180 15.23 -9.18 24.41
N THR A 181 16.13 -9.67 25.26
CA THR A 181 17.58 -9.49 25.09
C THR A 181 18.27 -10.86 25.04
N ILE A 182 19.15 -11.04 24.06
CA ILE A 182 19.92 -12.28 23.84
C ILE A 182 21.41 -11.93 23.83
N ASP A 183 22.20 -12.48 24.76
CA ASP A 183 23.65 -12.32 24.81
C ASP A 183 24.35 -13.39 23.97
N LEU A 184 24.73 -13.00 22.76
CA LEU A 184 25.39 -13.87 21.77
C LEU A 184 26.76 -14.41 22.19
N ARG A 185 27.28 -14.00 23.35
CA ARG A 185 28.57 -14.47 23.90
C ARG A 185 28.45 -15.66 24.83
N LYS A 186 27.23 -16.02 25.24
CA LYS A 186 26.98 -17.21 26.05
C LYS A 186 26.82 -18.41 25.10
N ASP A 187 27.83 -19.27 25.05
CA ASP A 187 27.75 -20.52 24.28
C ASP A 187 26.58 -21.39 24.76
N ASP A 188 25.90 -22.04 23.81
CA ASP A 188 24.74 -22.93 23.95
C ASP A 188 24.93 -24.00 25.06
N VAL A 189 24.61 -23.66 26.30
CA VAL A 189 24.41 -24.67 27.35
C VAL A 189 23.12 -25.41 27.00
N LYS A 190 23.27 -26.62 26.46
CA LYS A 190 22.22 -27.61 26.15
C LYS A 190 21.13 -27.65 27.25
N LYS A 191 20.12 -26.78 27.17
CA LYS A 191 18.84 -26.98 27.85
C LYS A 191 18.01 -27.91 26.98
N GLU A 192 17.43 -28.96 27.58
CA GLU A 192 16.59 -29.92 26.87
C GLU A 192 15.45 -29.17 26.16
N LYS A 193 15.44 -29.26 24.83
CA LYS A 193 14.62 -28.44 23.94
C LYS A 193 13.19 -29.00 23.85
N THR A 194 12.21 -28.29 24.40
CA THR A 194 10.81 -28.42 23.97
C THR A 194 10.63 -27.63 22.68
N THR A 195 10.36 -28.32 21.56
CA THR A 195 10.15 -27.66 20.27
C THR A 195 8.79 -26.95 20.20
N PHE A 196 8.76 -25.82 19.48
CA PHE A 196 7.57 -25.03 19.12
C PHE A 196 6.32 -25.87 18.80
N TRP A 197 6.47 -26.92 17.98
CA TRP A 197 5.36 -27.80 17.60
C TRP A 197 4.78 -28.63 18.75
N LYS A 198 5.56 -28.91 19.81
CA LYS A 198 5.06 -29.60 21.01
C LYS A 198 4.24 -28.66 21.90
N SER A 199 4.65 -27.39 22.00
CA SER A 199 3.96 -26.35 22.78
C SER A 199 2.61 -25.96 22.16
N ILE A 200 2.56 -25.79 20.84
CA ILE A 200 1.31 -25.44 20.14
C ILE A 200 0.30 -26.60 20.19
N LYS A 201 0.76 -27.85 20.04
CA LYS A 201 -0.14 -29.02 20.09
C LYS A 201 -0.79 -29.24 21.45
N SER A 202 -0.17 -28.81 22.55
CA SER A 202 -0.75 -28.97 23.89
C SER A 202 -1.80 -27.90 24.21
N LYS A 203 -1.70 -26.71 23.59
CA LYS A 203 -2.64 -25.58 23.78
C LYS A 203 -3.88 -25.63 22.87
N LEU A 204 -3.86 -26.43 21.80
CA LEU A 204 -4.98 -26.61 20.86
C LEU A 204 -5.89 -27.80 21.21
N LYS A 205 -5.87 -28.28 22.46
CA LYS A 205 -6.64 -29.44 22.92
C LYS A 205 -7.76 -29.05 23.87
#